data_AF-S7XR10-F1
#
_entry.id   AF-S7XR10-F1
#
_cell.length_a   1.000
_cell.length_b   1.000
_cell.length_c   1.000
_cell.angle_alpha   90.00
_cell.angle_beta   90.00
_cell.angle_gamma   90.00
#
_symmetry.space_group_name_H-M   'P 1'
#
loop_
_entity.id
_entity.type
_entity.pdbx_description
1 polymer ?
#
loop_
_entity_poly.entity_id
_entity_poly.type
_entity_poly.pdbx_seq_one_letter_code
_entity_poly.pdbx_strand_id
1 'polypeptide(L)'
;MNFLLIIFQGLVMCITYRITSGNYDFLRDLIVYSDEAHLNELYNEITSNPKFLCSFVLYESLRNHKNIKIQDLINKDIDTDYNKFPKIFCEIDHLTHLTLMSLDLCKLPNRFENFKYLKILNLSNNKF
;
A
#
# COMPACT_ATOMS: atom_id res chain seq x y z
N MET A 1 -8.92 -7.19 -19.02
CA MET A 1 -8.07 -8.21 -19.68
C MET A 1 -6.67 -8.03 -19.14
N ASN A 2 -6.28 -8.81 -18.12
CA ASN A 2 -4.96 -8.68 -17.50
C ASN A 2 -3.96 -9.49 -18.32
N PHE A 3 -2.97 -8.81 -18.91
CA PHE A 3 -1.83 -9.46 -19.54
C PHE A 3 -0.87 -9.92 -18.44
N LEU A 4 -0.76 -11.23 -18.26
CA LEU A 4 0.20 -11.87 -17.38
C LEU A 4 1.51 -12.08 -18.18
N LEU A 5 2.46 -11.16 -18.04
CA LEU A 5 3.79 -11.30 -18.64
C LEU A 5 4.68 -12.09 -17.67
N ILE A 6 4.80 -13.41 -17.87
CA ILE A 6 5.71 -14.26 -17.09
C ILE A 6 7.08 -14.21 -17.77
N ILE A 7 8.06 -13.53 -17.16
CA ILE A 7 9.47 -13.62 -17.58
C ILE A 7 10.18 -14.58 -16.62
N PHE A 8 10.71 -15.66 -17.20
CA PHE A 8 11.38 -16.77 -16.53
C PHE A 8 12.78 -16.38 -16.03
N GLN A 9 12.92 -16.20 -14.70
CA GLN A 9 14.07 -16.66 -13.88
C GLN A 9 13.69 -16.46 -12.40
N GLY A 10 13.40 -17.55 -11.68
CA GLY A 10 13.14 -17.54 -10.22
C GLY A 10 11.90 -16.73 -9.81
N LEU A 11 10.71 -17.29 -10.05
CA LEU A 11 9.37 -16.67 -9.94
C LEU A 11 9.20 -15.69 -8.75
N VAL A 12 9.50 -14.42 -8.97
CA VAL A 12 8.97 -13.30 -8.20
C VAL A 12 7.63 -12.94 -8.83
N MET A 13 6.55 -12.97 -8.06
CA MET A 13 5.29 -12.43 -8.54
C MET A 13 5.40 -10.91 -8.58
N CYS A 14 5.16 -10.31 -9.74
CA CYS A 14 5.15 -8.87 -9.94
C CYS A 14 3.76 -8.49 -10.46
N ILE A 15 2.96 -7.86 -9.60
CA ILE A 15 1.58 -7.51 -9.94
C ILE A 15 1.40 -6.01 -9.71
N THR A 16 0.86 -5.34 -10.72
CA THR A 16 0.39 -3.96 -10.60
C THR A 16 -1.08 -3.97 -10.22
N TYR A 17 -1.38 -3.26 -9.14
CA TYR A 17 -2.71 -3.10 -8.61
C TYR A 17 -3.16 -1.66 -8.75
N ARG A 18 -4.46 -1.50 -8.91
CA ARG A 18 -5.11 -0.20 -8.89
C ARG A 18 -6.39 -0.30 -8.07
N ILE A 19 -6.43 0.41 -6.94
CA ILE A 19 -7.59 0.47 -6.05
C ILE A 19 -8.27 1.82 -6.13
N THR A 20 -9.57 1.77 -5.90
CA THR A 20 -10.46 2.93 -5.69
C THR A 20 -11.37 2.64 -4.50
N SER A 21 -12.13 3.64 -4.06
CA SER A 21 -13.18 3.46 -3.05
C SER A 21 -14.25 2.41 -3.42
N GLY A 22 -14.38 2.05 -4.70
CA GLY A 22 -15.31 1.02 -5.18
C GLY A 22 -14.67 -0.32 -5.57
N ASN A 23 -13.34 -0.45 -5.49
CA ASN A 23 -12.63 -1.70 -5.82
C ASN A 23 -11.34 -1.79 -5.01
N TYR A 24 -11.43 -2.42 -3.83
CA TYR A 24 -10.33 -2.57 -2.88
C TYR A 24 -10.33 -3.95 -2.19
N ASP A 25 -11.26 -4.84 -2.55
CA ASP A 25 -11.48 -6.11 -1.83
C ASP A 25 -10.27 -7.04 -1.85
N PHE A 26 -9.46 -7.01 -2.93
CA PHE A 26 -8.26 -7.85 -3.01
C PHE A 26 -7.20 -7.49 -1.95
N LEU A 27 -7.29 -6.32 -1.30
CA LEU A 27 -6.42 -6.00 -0.17
C LEU A 27 -6.61 -6.98 0.99
N ARG A 28 -7.79 -7.62 1.11
CA ARG A 28 -8.05 -8.67 2.09
C ARG A 28 -7.06 -9.83 1.95
N ASP A 29 -6.64 -10.15 0.73
CA ASP A 29 -5.72 -11.25 0.45
C ASP A 29 -4.27 -10.91 0.80
N LEU A 30 -3.94 -9.62 0.95
CA LEU A 30 -2.58 -9.14 1.27
C LEU A 30 -2.33 -8.99 2.77
N ILE A 31 -3.38 -9.04 3.60
CA ILE A 31 -3.33 -8.76 5.03
C ILE A 31 -3.62 -10.06 5.78
N VAL A 32 -2.72 -10.45 6.67
CA VAL A 32 -2.82 -11.77 7.34
C VAL A 32 -3.58 -11.67 8.67
N TYR A 33 -3.61 -10.50 9.32
CA TYR A 33 -4.20 -10.37 10.65
C TYR A 33 -4.74 -8.97 10.94
N SER A 34 -6.03 -8.89 11.20
CA SER A 34 -6.65 -7.81 11.96
C SER A 34 -8.03 -8.28 12.43
N ASP A 35 -8.40 -7.98 13.67
CA ASP A 35 -9.77 -8.14 14.15
C ASP A 35 -10.75 -7.37 13.24
N GLU A 36 -12.00 -7.84 13.11
CA GLU A 36 -12.97 -7.31 12.14
C GLU A 36 -13.26 -5.82 12.38
N ALA A 37 -13.42 -5.41 13.64
CA ALA A 37 -13.65 -4.01 13.99
C ALA A 37 -12.51 -3.12 13.52
N HIS A 38 -11.28 -3.64 13.60
CA HIS A 38 -10.09 -2.94 13.19
C HIS A 38 -9.93 -2.90 11.66
N LEU A 39 -10.27 -3.99 10.95
CA LEU A 39 -10.34 -4.00 9.48
C LEU A 39 -11.33 -2.96 8.97
N ASN A 40 -12.49 -2.84 9.62
CA ASN A 40 -13.50 -1.86 9.24
C ASN A 40 -12.97 -0.43 9.33
N GLU A 41 -12.17 -0.08 10.35
CA GLU A 41 -11.51 1.24 10.42
C GLU A 41 -10.61 1.49 9.20
N LEU A 42 -9.78 0.50 8.83
CA LEU A 42 -8.85 0.60 7.72
C LEU A 42 -9.56 0.73 6.37
N TYR A 43 -10.61 -0.07 6.16
CA TYR A 43 -11.43 0.02 4.95
C TYR A 43 -12.23 1.32 4.90
N ASN A 44 -12.71 1.82 6.05
CA ASN A 44 -13.43 3.09 6.12
C ASN A 44 -12.59 4.27 5.63
N GLU A 45 -11.27 4.27 5.85
CA GLU A 45 -10.38 5.29 5.29
C GLU A 45 -10.48 5.35 3.75
N ILE A 46 -10.62 4.18 3.11
CA ILE A 46 -10.70 4.06 1.65
C ILE A 46 -12.11 4.37 1.15
N THR A 47 -13.14 3.78 1.77
CA THR A 47 -14.53 3.87 1.30
C THR A 47 -15.16 5.23 1.54
N SER A 48 -14.75 5.94 2.60
CA SER A 48 -15.28 7.28 2.91
C SER A 48 -14.80 8.36 1.93
N ASN A 49 -13.72 8.10 1.19
CA ASN A 49 -13.18 9.03 0.21
C ASN A 49 -13.58 8.62 -1.22
N PRO A 50 -14.60 9.23 -1.83
CA PRO A 50 -15.07 8.85 -3.16
C PRO A 50 -14.02 9.09 -4.27
N LYS A 51 -13.03 9.96 -4.03
CA LYS A 51 -11.93 10.23 -4.96
C LYS A 51 -10.70 9.37 -4.69
N PHE A 52 -10.77 8.45 -3.73
CA PHE A 52 -9.63 7.61 -3.36
C PHE A 52 -9.09 6.86 -4.57
N LEU A 53 -7.76 6.91 -4.71
CA LEU A 53 -7.03 6.22 -5.75
C LEU A 53 -5.67 5.83 -5.21
N CYS A 54 -5.29 4.57 -5.41
CA CYS A 54 -3.91 4.16 -5.19
C CYS A 54 -3.52 3.14 -6.27
N SER A 55 -2.45 3.42 -6.99
CA SER A 55 -1.81 2.49 -7.91
C SER A 55 -0.49 2.04 -7.29
N PHE A 56 -0.22 0.74 -7.30
CA PHE A 56 1.02 0.23 -6.72
C PHE A 56 1.47 -1.06 -7.38
N VAL A 57 2.78 -1.31 -7.31
CA VAL A 57 3.38 -2.57 -7.71
C VAL A 57 3.74 -3.36 -6.45
N LEU A 58 3.30 -4.61 -6.41
CA LEU A 58 3.71 -5.59 -5.42
C LEU A 58 4.69 -6.56 -6.08
N TYR A 59 5.87 -6.69 -5.47
CA TYR A 59 6.77 -7.79 -5.73
C TYR A 59 6.73 -8.74 -4.55
N GLU A 60 6.44 -10.01 -4.81
CA GLU A 60 6.41 -11.05 -3.79
C GLU A 60 7.40 -12.17 -4.15
N SER A 61 8.30 -12.45 -3.21
CA SER A 61 9.27 -13.54 -3.35
C SER A 61 8.68 -14.88 -2.88
N LEU A 62 9.31 -15.98 -3.28
CA LEU A 62 8.98 -17.33 -2.80
C LEU A 62 9.06 -17.51 -1.27
N ARG A 63 9.74 -16.60 -0.56
CA ARG A 63 9.83 -16.59 0.91
C ARG A 63 8.81 -15.64 1.55
N ASN A 64 7.76 -15.25 0.82
CA ASN A 64 6.70 -14.36 1.28
C ASN A 64 7.17 -12.93 1.62
N HIS A 65 8.41 -12.55 1.30
CA HIS A 65 8.83 -11.15 1.41
C HIS A 65 8.12 -10.32 0.35
N LYS A 66 7.51 -9.24 0.80
CA LYS A 66 6.79 -8.28 -0.04
C LYS A 66 7.60 -7.01 -0.20
N ASN A 67 7.61 -6.47 -1.41
CA ASN A 67 8.10 -5.13 -1.72
C ASN A 67 6.98 -4.37 -2.40
N ILE A 68 6.66 -3.19 -1.89
CA ILE A 68 5.61 -2.35 -2.45
C ILE A 68 6.20 -1.04 -2.92
N LYS A 69 5.83 -0.67 -4.15
CA LYS A 69 6.05 0.67 -4.69
C LYS A 69 4.70 1.28 -5.01
N ILE A 70 4.32 2.33 -4.28
CA ILE A 70 3.17 3.14 -4.64
C ILE A 70 3.59 4.03 -5.81
N GLN A 71 2.81 4.00 -6.89
CA GLN A 71 3.06 4.76 -8.13
C GLN A 71 2.21 6.03 -8.17
N ASP A 72 0.94 5.93 -7.79
CA ASP A 72 -0.01 7.04 -7.77
C ASP A 72 -0.82 6.97 -6.48
N LEU A 73 -1.10 8.13 -5.89
CA LEU A 73 -1.91 8.25 -4.68
C LEU A 73 -2.78 9.51 -4.73
N ILE A 74 -4.07 9.33 -4.54
CA ILE A 74 -5.03 10.39 -4.24
C ILE A 74 -5.74 9.96 -2.96
N ASN A 75 -5.29 10.49 -1.83
CA ASN A 75 -5.87 10.24 -0.52
C ASN A 75 -5.66 11.47 0.37
N LYS A 76 -6.24 12.61 -0.03
CA LYS A 76 -5.98 13.89 0.62
C LYS A 76 -6.43 13.91 2.09
N ASP A 77 -5.58 14.45 2.94
CA ASP A 77 -5.86 14.82 4.31
C ASP A 77 -6.67 16.12 4.31
N ILE A 78 -7.74 16.18 5.10
CA ILE A 78 -8.65 17.35 5.09
C ILE A 78 -8.00 18.59 5.70
N ASP A 79 -7.03 18.41 6.61
CA ASP A 79 -6.42 19.51 7.35
C ASP A 79 -5.19 20.09 6.64
N THR A 80 -4.48 19.25 5.88
CA THR A 80 -3.17 19.61 5.33
C THR A 80 -3.13 19.71 3.80
N ASP A 81 -4.19 19.28 3.09
CA ASP A 81 -4.23 19.17 1.63
C ASP A 81 -3.08 18.33 1.03
N TYR A 82 -2.35 17.57 1.84
CA TYR A 82 -1.36 16.58 1.40
C TYR A 82 -1.99 15.19 1.34
N ASN A 83 -1.38 14.28 0.60
CA ASN A 83 -1.83 12.89 0.62
C ASN A 83 -1.50 12.23 1.97
N LYS A 84 -2.37 11.32 2.39
CA LYS A 84 -2.17 10.39 3.49
C LYS A 84 -1.78 9.03 2.91
N PHE A 85 -0.70 8.46 3.41
CA PHE A 85 -0.40 7.06 3.13
C PHE A 85 -1.49 6.17 3.76
N PRO A 86 -2.17 5.29 2.99
CA PRO A 86 -3.31 4.55 3.51
C PRO A 86 -2.88 3.59 4.61
N LYS A 87 -3.55 3.65 5.77
CA LYS A 87 -3.16 2.87 6.96
C LYS A 87 -3.15 1.37 6.70
N ILE A 88 -4.00 0.88 5.81
CA ILE A 88 -4.12 -0.55 5.49
C ILE A 88 -2.80 -1.18 5.03
N PHE A 89 -1.92 -0.42 4.36
CA PHE A 89 -0.62 -0.92 3.94
C PHE A 89 0.32 -1.18 5.12
N CYS A 90 0.06 -0.59 6.30
CA CYS A 90 0.81 -0.86 7.54
C CYS A 90 0.53 -2.25 8.11
N GLU A 91 -0.54 -2.92 7.66
CA GLU A 91 -0.90 -4.27 8.10
C GLU A 91 -0.40 -5.37 7.15
N ILE A 92 0.36 -5.00 6.11
CA ILE A 92 0.90 -5.98 5.17
C ILE A 92 2.09 -6.68 5.84
N ASP A 93 1.91 -7.96 6.10
CA ASP A 93 2.91 -8.79 6.76
C ASP A 93 4.10 -9.09 5.82
N HIS A 94 5.27 -9.30 6.41
CA HIS A 94 6.53 -9.57 5.71
C HIS A 94 6.90 -8.49 4.66
N LEU A 95 6.41 -7.26 4.79
CA LEU A 95 6.86 -6.14 3.97
C LEU A 95 8.30 -5.76 4.32
N THR A 96 9.20 -5.89 3.34
CA THR A 96 10.64 -5.62 3.53
C THR A 96 11.10 -4.34 2.83
N HIS A 97 10.41 -3.92 1.77
CA HIS A 97 10.71 -2.68 1.05
C HIS A 97 9.43 -1.91 0.78
N LEU A 98 9.45 -0.61 1.10
CA LEU A 98 8.37 0.32 0.83
C LEU A 98 8.92 1.56 0.13
N THR A 99 8.45 1.80 -1.10
CA THR A 99 8.79 2.99 -1.88
C THR A 99 7.58 3.90 -2.00
N LEU A 100 7.69 5.09 -1.42
CA LEU A 100 6.68 6.14 -1.39
C LEU A 100 7.20 7.42 -2.07
N MET A 101 7.83 7.32 -3.24
CA MET A 101 8.51 8.45 -3.87
C MET A 101 7.54 9.40 -4.58
N SER A 102 7.69 10.71 -4.40
CA SER A 102 6.91 11.74 -5.10
C SER A 102 5.39 11.63 -4.94
N LEU A 103 4.89 11.34 -3.72
CA LEU A 103 3.48 11.11 -3.46
C LEU A 103 2.77 12.27 -2.75
N ASP A 104 3.45 13.41 -2.59
CA ASP A 104 2.91 14.60 -1.90
C ASP A 104 2.48 14.30 -0.46
N LEU A 105 3.27 13.47 0.25
CA LEU A 105 3.08 13.13 1.66
C LEU A 105 3.77 14.16 2.55
N CYS A 106 3.17 14.53 3.69
CA CYS A 106 3.81 15.37 4.71
C CYS A 106 3.97 14.67 6.08
N LYS A 107 3.37 13.49 6.25
CA LYS A 107 3.42 12.70 7.49
C LYS A 107 3.22 11.21 7.18
N LEU A 108 3.82 10.35 8.00
CA LEU A 108 3.52 8.93 8.01
C LEU A 108 2.42 8.65 9.05
N PRO A 109 1.55 7.65 8.85
CA PRO A 109 0.54 7.29 9.84
C PRO A 109 1.20 6.74 11.11
N ASN A 110 0.59 6.95 12.27
CA ASN A 110 1.10 6.46 13.56
C ASN A 110 1.27 4.92 13.62
N ARG A 111 0.67 4.20 12.67
CA ARG A 111 0.73 2.73 12.57
C ARG A 111 1.96 2.20 11.85
N PHE A 112 2.89 3.08 11.49
CA PHE A 112 4.16 2.70 10.85
C PHE A 112 5.00 1.75 11.71
N GLU A 113 4.77 1.71 13.02
CA GLU A 113 5.37 0.77 13.97
C GLU A 113 5.06 -0.71 13.68
N ASN A 114 4.00 -1.00 12.92
CA ASN A 114 3.60 -2.37 12.57
C ASN A 114 4.56 -3.06 11.58
N PHE A 115 5.44 -2.29 10.92
CA PHE A 115 6.40 -2.80 9.95
C PHE A 115 7.62 -3.49 10.58
N LYS A 116 7.41 -4.68 11.17
CA LYS A 116 8.46 -5.45 11.86
C LYS A 116 9.62 -5.92 10.99
N TYR A 117 9.40 -6.06 9.68
CA TYR A 117 10.38 -6.61 8.73
C TYR A 117 10.90 -5.58 7.72
N LEU A 118 10.50 -4.31 7.84
CA LEU A 118 10.87 -3.29 6.87
C LEU A 118 12.37 -2.97 6.97
N LYS A 119 13.07 -3.14 5.86
CA LYS A 119 14.51 -2.92 5.73
C LYS A 119 14.83 -1.67 4.92
N ILE A 120 14.00 -1.38 3.93
CA ILE A 120 14.19 -0.23 3.04
C ILE A 120 12.91 0.58 2.99
N LEU A 121 13.03 1.86 3.35
CA LEU A 121 11.98 2.86 3.19
C LEU A 121 12.51 3.99 2.32
N ASN A 122 11.86 4.24 1.19
CA ASN A 122 12.19 5.38 0.33
C ASN A 122 11.06 6.41 0.37
N LEU A 123 11.35 7.58 0.94
CA LEU A 123 10.44 8.73 1.07
C LEU A 123 10.83 9.93 0.19
N SER A 124 11.76 9.75 -0.75
CA SER A 124 12.28 10.86 -1.56
C SER A 124 11.17 11.64 -2.27
N ASN A 125 11.40 12.94 -2.46
CA ASN A 125 10.50 13.87 -3.17
C ASN A 125 9.10 14.03 -2.55
N ASN A 126 8.98 13.88 -1.23
CA ASN A 126 7.78 14.26 -0.47
C ASN A 126 8.00 15.59 0.28
N LYS A 127 7.06 15.92 1.18
CA LYS A 127 6.99 17.17 1.97
C LYS A 127 7.13 16.90 3.47
N PHE A 128 7.89 15.86 3.84
CA PHE A 128 8.23 15.55 5.24
C PHE A 128 9.09 16.65 5.86
#